data_AF-A0A2G9U1T1-F1
#
_entry.id   AF-A0A2G9U1T1-F1
#
_cell.length_a   1.000
_cell.length_b   1.000
_cell.length_c   1.000
_cell.angle_alpha   90.00
_cell.angle_beta   90.00
_cell.angle_gamma   90.00
#
_symmetry.space_group_name_H-M   'P 1'
#
loop_
_entity.id
_entity.type
_entity.pdbx_description
1 polymer ?
#
loop_
_entity_poly.entity_id
_entity_poly.type
_entity_poly.pdbx_seq_one_letter_code
_entity_poly.pdbx_strand_id
1 'polypeptide(L)'
;TKLPWDPQYLIESLSDSTIYNAYYTVAHMLQQGSLDGSIVGPAGIRADQMTDAVWDYIFLGNVYDSATMPVPEEKLIALPRFTITLWRYQDAVGGDRKLISNVDPLSMNEQLQDNDTFVVDYEKKLVSIKSNGSTHPLGETIVYVAQ
;
A
#
# COMPACT_ATOMS: atom_id res chain seq x y z
N THR A 1 15.40 3.27 -5.50
CA THR A 1 14.72 4.09 -6.54
C THR A 1 15.14 5.56 -6.46
N LYS A 2 15.09 6.36 -7.53
CA LYS A 2 15.38 7.82 -7.47
C LYS A 2 14.13 8.60 -7.06
N LEU A 3 14.27 9.73 -6.36
CA LEU A 3 13.13 10.61 -6.10
C LEU A 3 12.61 11.20 -7.43
N PRO A 4 11.28 11.23 -7.64
CA PRO A 4 10.73 11.65 -8.94
C PRO A 4 10.85 13.16 -9.20
N TRP A 5 10.86 14.00 -8.16
CA TRP A 5 11.03 15.46 -8.28
C TRP A 5 12.47 15.95 -8.08
N ASP A 6 13.36 15.10 -7.58
CA ASP A 6 14.78 15.44 -7.40
C ASP A 6 15.69 14.22 -7.63
N PRO A 7 16.01 13.89 -8.89
CA PRO A 7 16.69 12.65 -9.26
C PRO A 7 18.14 12.52 -8.77
N GLN A 8 18.69 13.56 -8.12
CA GLN A 8 20.01 13.48 -7.48
C GLN A 8 19.99 12.57 -6.25
N TYR A 9 18.82 12.42 -5.60
CA TYR A 9 18.65 11.63 -4.40
C TYR A 9 18.09 10.24 -4.69
N LEU A 10 18.55 9.27 -3.90
CA LEU A 10 18.04 7.90 -3.88
C LEU A 10 17.14 7.72 -2.66
N ILE A 11 16.02 7.05 -2.86
CA ILE A 11 15.17 6.53 -1.79
C ILE A 11 15.94 5.40 -1.11
N GLU A 12 16.01 5.47 0.21
CA GLU A 12 16.70 4.47 1.03
C GLU A 12 15.89 3.18 1.16
N SER A 13 16.57 2.06 1.39
CA SER A 13 16.01 0.71 1.28
C SER A 13 14.90 0.37 2.28
N LEU A 14 14.89 0.99 3.47
CA LEU A 14 13.83 0.76 4.44
C LEU A 14 12.57 1.52 4.06
N SER A 15 12.71 2.68 3.42
CA SER A 15 11.61 3.53 2.97
C SER A 15 10.87 2.94 1.77
N ASP A 16 11.58 2.37 0.78
CA ASP A 16 10.95 1.72 -0.38
C ASP A 16 10.42 0.30 -0.10
N SER A 17 10.69 -0.25 1.09
CA SER A 17 10.22 -1.57 1.54
C SER A 17 8.92 -1.57 2.37
N THR A 18 8.19 -0.44 2.41
CA THR A 18 7.03 -0.27 3.32
C THR A 18 5.73 -0.85 2.76
N ILE A 19 5.44 -0.63 1.47
CA ILE A 19 4.15 -1.00 0.83
C ILE A 19 4.31 -1.89 -0.42
N TYR A 20 5.51 -2.44 -0.64
CA TYR A 20 5.80 -3.30 -1.80
C TYR A 20 4.92 -4.56 -1.88
N ASN A 21 4.30 -4.97 -0.77
CA ASN A 21 3.34 -6.07 -0.78
C ASN A 21 2.13 -5.81 -1.70
N ALA A 22 1.71 -4.54 -1.83
CA ALA A 22 0.69 -4.13 -2.79
C ALA A 22 1.11 -4.48 -4.23
N TYR A 23 2.38 -4.26 -4.55
CA TYR A 23 2.93 -4.52 -5.88
C TYR A 23 2.88 -6.02 -6.23
N TYR A 24 3.10 -6.93 -5.27
CA TYR A 24 3.02 -8.38 -5.54
C TYR A 24 1.67 -8.82 -6.11
N THR A 25 0.60 -8.11 -5.74
CA THR A 25 -0.74 -8.44 -6.19
C THR A 25 -0.91 -8.30 -7.70
N VAL A 26 -0.20 -7.36 -8.32
CA VAL A 26 -0.26 -7.08 -9.77
C VAL A 26 0.99 -7.52 -10.53
N ALA A 27 2.09 -7.84 -9.83
CA ALA A 27 3.37 -8.18 -10.45
C ALA A 27 3.28 -9.33 -11.47
N HIS A 28 2.47 -10.36 -11.19
CA HIS A 28 2.30 -11.50 -12.10
C HIS A 28 1.64 -11.10 -13.44
N MET A 29 0.82 -10.04 -13.44
CA MET A 29 0.20 -9.48 -14.64
C MET A 29 1.11 -8.50 -15.38
N LEU A 30 1.96 -7.78 -14.65
CA LEU A 30 2.84 -6.74 -15.21
C LEU A 30 4.16 -7.28 -15.76
N GLN A 31 4.78 -8.27 -15.11
CA GLN A 31 6.13 -8.74 -15.45
C GLN A 31 6.30 -10.27 -15.56
N GLN A 32 5.23 -11.06 -15.38
CA GLN A 32 5.23 -12.53 -15.60
C GLN A 32 6.36 -13.33 -14.93
N GLY A 33 6.93 -12.83 -13.82
CA GLY A 33 8.05 -13.47 -13.12
C GLY A 33 9.45 -13.08 -13.61
N SER A 34 9.57 -12.14 -14.58
CA SER A 34 10.83 -11.44 -14.83
C SER A 34 11.22 -10.65 -13.59
N LEU A 35 12.40 -10.94 -13.04
CA LEU A 35 12.92 -10.31 -11.82
C LEU A 35 13.37 -8.86 -12.05
N ASP A 36 13.81 -8.55 -13.26
CA ASP A 36 14.30 -7.24 -13.67
C ASP A 36 13.24 -6.39 -14.39
N GLY A 37 12.03 -6.93 -14.58
CA GLY A 37 10.95 -6.24 -15.28
C GLY A 37 11.21 -6.03 -16.78
N SER A 38 12.17 -6.76 -17.37
CA SER A 38 12.55 -6.64 -18.78
C SER A 38 11.48 -7.18 -19.75
N ILE A 39 10.57 -8.03 -19.25
CA ILE A 39 9.50 -8.65 -20.03
C ILE A 39 8.17 -7.99 -19.68
N VAL A 40 7.44 -7.55 -20.70
CA VAL A 40 6.05 -7.11 -20.55
C VAL A 40 5.18 -8.33 -20.26
N GLY A 41 4.48 -8.29 -19.13
CA GLY A 41 3.64 -9.39 -18.66
C GLY A 41 2.31 -9.54 -19.42
N PRO A 42 1.45 -10.48 -18.99
CA PRO A 42 0.22 -10.85 -19.68
C PRO A 42 -0.77 -9.70 -19.89
N ALA A 43 -0.75 -8.67 -19.03
CA ALA A 43 -1.60 -7.49 -19.21
C ALA A 43 -1.19 -6.63 -20.42
N GLY A 44 0.02 -6.83 -20.96
CA GLY A 44 0.51 -6.05 -22.09
C GLY A 44 0.63 -4.56 -21.77
N ILE A 45 1.00 -4.23 -20.52
CA ILE A 45 1.19 -2.86 -20.01
C ILE A 45 2.70 -2.65 -19.82
N ARG A 46 3.24 -1.62 -20.45
CA ARG A 46 4.66 -1.27 -20.30
C ARG A 46 4.89 -0.41 -19.05
N ALA A 47 6.11 -0.44 -18.52
CA ALA A 47 6.49 0.34 -17.34
C ALA A 47 6.26 1.86 -17.52
N ASP A 48 6.49 2.42 -18.72
CA ASP A 48 6.26 3.83 -19.04
C ASP A 48 4.77 4.23 -19.06
N GLN A 49 3.85 3.26 -19.08
CA GLN A 49 2.41 3.50 -19.05
C GLN A 49 1.83 3.47 -17.62
N MET A 50 2.61 3.08 -16.61
CA MET A 50 2.18 3.02 -15.21
C MET A 50 2.36 4.39 -14.53
N THR A 51 1.51 5.34 -14.91
CA THR A 51 1.48 6.69 -14.33
C THR A 51 0.79 6.71 -12.97
N ASP A 52 0.95 7.79 -12.20
CA ASP A 52 0.27 7.97 -10.89
C ASP A 52 -1.25 7.74 -11.00
N ALA A 53 -1.90 8.31 -12.03
CA ALA A 53 -3.33 8.10 -12.28
C ALA A 53 -3.72 6.61 -12.49
N VAL A 54 -2.83 5.81 -13.08
CA VAL A 54 -3.08 4.36 -13.27
C VAL A 54 -2.94 3.63 -11.95
N TRP A 55 -1.96 3.98 -11.11
CA TRP A 55 -1.83 3.42 -9.78
C TRP A 55 -3.01 3.78 -8.87
N ASP A 56 -3.48 5.03 -8.95
CA ASP A 56 -4.65 5.49 -8.22
C ASP A 56 -5.92 4.75 -8.66
N TYR A 57 -6.08 4.48 -9.96
CA TYR A 57 -7.18 3.65 -10.46
C TYR A 57 -7.16 2.24 -9.86
N ILE A 58 -5.97 1.61 -9.82
CA ILE A 58 -5.79 0.23 -9.37
C ILE A 58 -6.02 0.10 -7.86
N PHE A 59 -5.42 0.98 -7.06
CA PHE A 59 -5.37 0.81 -5.60
C PHE A 59 -6.31 1.74 -4.81
N LEU A 60 -6.74 2.87 -5.38
CA LEU A 60 -7.62 3.83 -4.71
C LEU A 60 -9.05 3.84 -5.30
N GLY A 61 -9.28 3.11 -6.40
CA GLY A 61 -10.60 3.01 -7.02
C GLY A 61 -11.06 4.31 -7.70
N ASN A 62 -10.12 5.16 -8.12
CA ASN A 62 -10.43 6.37 -8.87
C ASN A 62 -11.17 6.04 -10.19
N VAL A 63 -11.92 7.01 -10.71
CA VAL A 63 -12.64 6.86 -11.98
C VAL A 63 -11.65 6.82 -13.14
N TYR A 64 -11.88 5.94 -14.12
CA TYR A 64 -11.06 5.89 -15.33
C TYR A 64 -11.13 7.22 -16.10
N ASP A 65 -9.97 7.71 -16.52
CA ASP A 65 -9.86 8.91 -17.34
C ASP A 65 -8.84 8.70 -18.46
N SER A 66 -9.36 8.60 -19.70
CA SER A 66 -8.54 8.43 -20.90
C SER A 66 -7.59 9.60 -21.21
N ALA A 67 -7.81 10.78 -20.60
CA ALA A 67 -6.91 11.93 -20.80
C ALA A 67 -5.63 11.83 -19.96
N THR A 68 -5.69 11.16 -18.81
CA THR A 68 -4.57 11.03 -17.86
C THR A 68 -4.00 9.61 -17.83
N MET A 69 -4.76 8.60 -18.25
CA MET A 69 -4.36 7.19 -18.23
C MET A 69 -4.03 6.69 -19.65
N PRO A 70 -2.77 6.31 -19.94
CA PRO A 70 -2.35 5.82 -21.26
C PRO A 70 -2.69 4.33 -21.50
N VAL A 71 -3.33 3.67 -20.53
CA VAL A 71 -3.70 2.25 -20.58
C VAL A 71 -5.22 2.15 -20.77
N PRO A 72 -5.72 1.39 -21.76
CA PRO A 72 -7.15 1.15 -21.92
C PRO A 72 -7.79 0.53 -20.67
N GLU A 73 -9.01 0.97 -20.34
CA GLU A 73 -9.72 0.55 -19.12
C GLU A 73 -9.88 -0.98 -19.04
N GLU A 74 -10.08 -1.67 -20.17
CA GLU A 74 -10.27 -3.11 -20.21
C GLU A 74 -9.06 -3.87 -19.67
N LYS A 75 -7.85 -3.33 -19.87
CA LYS A 75 -6.61 -3.90 -19.32
C LYS A 75 -6.48 -3.63 -17.82
N LEU A 76 -6.95 -2.48 -17.36
CA LEU A 76 -6.89 -2.08 -15.95
C LEU A 76 -7.90 -2.85 -15.10
N ILE A 77 -9.07 -3.17 -15.64
CA ILE A 77 -10.08 -4.03 -14.97
C ILE A 77 -9.55 -5.45 -14.77
N ALA A 78 -8.72 -5.95 -15.68
CA ALA A 78 -8.12 -7.29 -15.58
C ALA A 78 -7.02 -7.39 -14.52
N LEU A 79 -6.50 -6.26 -14.02
CA LEU A 79 -5.58 -6.27 -12.89
C LEU A 79 -6.38 -6.54 -11.62
N PRO A 80 -5.95 -7.48 -10.76
CA PRO A 80 -6.67 -7.78 -9.55
C PRO A 80 -6.67 -6.55 -8.65
N ARG A 81 -7.86 -6.03 -8.38
CA ARG A 81 -8.07 -4.93 -7.43
C ARG A 81 -8.14 -5.55 -6.06
N PHE A 82 -7.01 -5.56 -5.37
CA PHE A 82 -7.03 -5.82 -3.95
C PHE A 82 -7.27 -4.50 -3.23
N THR A 83 -8.29 -4.47 -2.39
CA THR A 83 -8.45 -3.38 -1.45
C THR A 83 -7.49 -3.66 -0.30
N ILE A 84 -6.51 -2.78 -0.11
CA ILE A 84 -5.62 -2.87 1.03
C ILE A 84 -6.23 -2.06 2.16
N THR A 85 -6.62 -2.76 3.21
CA THR A 85 -7.06 -2.12 4.45
C THR A 85 -5.93 -2.21 5.46
N LEU A 86 -5.63 -1.09 6.10
CA LEU A 86 -4.63 -1.01 7.16
C LEU A 86 -5.33 -1.15 8.51
N TRP A 87 -4.67 -1.83 9.43
CA TRP A 87 -5.21 -2.15 10.74
C TRP A 87 -4.12 -1.93 11.79
N ARG A 88 -4.50 -1.32 12.91
CA ARG A 88 -3.66 -1.25 14.11
C ARG A 88 -4.10 -2.29 15.12
N TYR A 89 -3.24 -2.63 16.07
CA TYR A 89 -3.70 -3.35 17.25
C TYR A 89 -4.49 -2.39 18.16
N GLN A 90 -5.57 -2.89 18.76
CA GLN A 90 -6.33 -2.11 19.76
C GLN A 90 -5.44 -1.73 20.97
N ASP A 91 -4.47 -2.58 21.27
CA ASP A 91 -3.45 -2.39 22.29
C ASP A 91 -2.11 -2.03 21.61
N ALA A 92 -1.68 -0.78 21.76
CA ALA A 92 -0.49 -0.25 21.09
C ALA A 92 0.84 -0.84 21.58
N VAL A 93 0.85 -1.51 22.75
CA VAL A 93 2.03 -2.23 23.25
C VAL A 93 2.13 -3.60 22.57
N GLY A 94 1.03 -4.11 21.99
CA GLY A 94 1.01 -5.36 21.25
C GLY A 94 1.67 -6.49 22.04
N GLY A 95 1.27 -6.66 23.31
CA GLY A 95 2.02 -7.49 24.26
C GLY A 95 2.32 -8.91 23.74
N ASP A 96 3.52 -9.38 24.02
CA ASP A 96 4.03 -10.69 23.64
C ASP A 96 3.02 -11.79 24.01
N ARG A 97 2.43 -12.47 23.01
CA ARG A 97 1.62 -13.71 23.11
C ARG A 97 0.10 -13.58 23.24
N LYS A 98 -0.57 -12.71 22.48
CA LYS A 98 -2.01 -12.91 22.20
C LYS A 98 -2.18 -13.89 21.04
N LEU A 99 -2.85 -15.02 21.31
CA LEU A 99 -3.21 -16.00 20.29
C LEU A 99 -4.18 -15.36 19.29
N ILE A 100 -3.79 -15.32 18.03
CA ILE A 100 -4.65 -14.89 16.93
C ILE A 100 -5.71 -15.98 16.75
N SER A 101 -6.98 -15.60 16.74
CA SER A 101 -8.08 -16.53 16.48
C SER A 101 -8.05 -16.99 15.03
N ASN A 102 -8.15 -18.30 14.79
CA ASN A 102 -8.28 -18.84 13.43
C ASN A 102 -9.65 -18.55 12.81
N VAL A 103 -10.66 -18.21 13.62
CA VAL A 103 -12.02 -17.91 13.14
C VAL A 103 -12.16 -16.43 12.78
N ASP A 104 -11.53 -15.56 13.56
CA ASP A 104 -11.50 -14.11 13.32
C ASP A 104 -10.11 -13.55 13.65
N PRO A 105 -9.20 -13.57 12.66
CA PRO A 105 -7.83 -13.10 12.84
C PRO A 105 -7.71 -11.61 13.18
N LEU A 106 -8.74 -10.81 12.89
CA LEU A 106 -8.73 -9.35 13.06
C LEU A 106 -9.45 -8.89 14.33
N SER A 107 -9.97 -9.81 15.15
CA SER A 107 -10.68 -9.52 16.40
C SER A 107 -9.91 -8.61 17.39
N MET A 108 -8.58 -8.63 17.34
CA MET A 108 -7.69 -7.81 18.17
C MET A 108 -7.20 -6.52 17.48
N ASN A 109 -7.69 -6.27 16.28
CA ASN A 109 -7.31 -5.16 15.44
C ASN A 109 -8.45 -4.14 15.30
N GLU A 110 -8.07 -2.94 14.89
CA GLU A 110 -8.98 -1.86 14.52
C GLU A 110 -8.54 -1.32 13.15
N GLN A 111 -9.48 -1.26 12.21
CA GLN A 111 -9.21 -0.78 10.86
C GLN A 111 -8.99 0.73 10.89
N LEU A 112 -7.89 1.16 10.28
CA LEU A 112 -7.60 2.58 10.01
C LEU A 112 -8.54 3.08 8.92
N GLN A 113 -9.01 4.31 9.08
CA GLN A 113 -9.84 4.97 8.07
C GLN A 113 -8.96 5.64 7.02
N ASP A 114 -9.45 5.77 5.79
CA ASP A 114 -8.66 6.34 4.69
C ASP A 114 -8.27 7.81 4.90
N ASN A 115 -8.99 8.53 5.76
CA ASN A 115 -8.71 9.91 6.14
C ASN A 115 -7.84 10.06 7.39
N ASP A 116 -7.36 8.95 7.97
CA ASP A 116 -6.48 8.96 9.12
C ASP A 116 -5.11 9.53 8.77
N THR A 117 -4.53 10.31 9.68
CA THR A 117 -3.21 10.93 9.48
C THR A 117 -2.18 10.36 10.47
N PHE A 118 -1.03 9.94 9.96
CA PHE A 118 0.12 9.56 10.79
C PHE A 118 0.77 10.81 11.39
N VAL A 119 0.94 10.79 12.71
CA VAL A 119 1.63 11.82 13.49
C VAL A 119 2.87 11.21 14.10
N VAL A 120 4.03 11.80 13.79
CA VAL A 120 5.33 11.34 14.27
C VAL A 120 5.87 12.34 15.29
N ASP A 121 6.06 11.89 16.54
CA ASP A 121 6.73 12.65 17.60
C ASP A 121 8.15 12.10 17.76
N TYR A 122 9.13 12.86 17.24
CA TYR A 122 10.55 12.47 17.27
C TYR A 122 11.16 12.47 18.67
N GLU A 123 10.72 13.39 19.54
CA GLU A 123 11.27 13.48 20.90
C GLU A 123 10.81 12.28 21.73
N LYS A 124 9.54 11.89 21.59
CA LYS A 124 8.96 10.74 22.29
C LYS A 124 9.17 9.41 21.58
N LYS A 125 9.74 9.42 20.36
CA LYS A 125 9.87 8.25 19.47
C LYS A 125 8.54 7.50 19.30
N LEU A 126 7.45 8.25 19.13
CA LEU A 126 6.10 7.71 19.10
C LEU A 126 5.46 8.01 17.75
N VAL A 127 4.90 6.98 17.12
CA VAL A 127 4.01 7.13 15.97
C VAL A 127 2.56 6.96 16.46
N SER A 128 1.69 7.90 16.07
CA SER A 128 0.27 7.90 16.42
C SER A 128 -0.59 8.10 15.18
N ILE A 129 -1.83 7.65 15.26
CA ILE A 129 -2.87 7.91 14.28
C ILE A 129 -3.79 8.98 14.83
N LYS A 130 -4.03 10.02 14.03
CA LYS A 130 -5.07 11.00 14.28
C LYS A 130 -6.29 10.67 13.42
N SER A 131 -7.39 10.30 14.10
CA SER A 131 -8.67 9.98 13.48
C SER A 131 -9.77 10.83 14.11
N ASN A 132 -10.52 11.60 13.29
CA ASN A 132 -11.66 12.40 13.73
C ASN A 132 -11.45 13.25 15.00
N GLY A 133 -10.23 13.79 15.18
CA GLY A 133 -9.86 14.64 16.32
C GLY A 133 -9.28 13.90 17.53
N SER A 134 -9.42 12.57 17.58
CA SER A 134 -8.77 11.70 18.57
C SER A 134 -7.40 11.27 18.08
N THR A 135 -6.43 11.16 18.99
CA THR A 135 -5.09 10.66 18.68
C THR A 135 -4.85 9.37 19.45
N HIS A 136 -4.45 8.33 18.74
CA HIS A 136 -4.19 7.02 19.31
C HIS A 136 -2.76 6.58 18.98
N PRO A 137 -2.01 6.02 19.94
CA PRO A 137 -0.71 5.43 19.63
C PRO A 137 -0.90 4.26 18.65
N LEU A 138 -0.06 4.23 17.62
CA LEU A 138 -0.09 3.18 16.60
C LEU A 138 0.58 1.89 17.12
N GLY A 139 1.61 2.04 17.94
CA GLY A 139 2.49 0.95 18.35
C GLY A 139 3.64 0.75 17.37
N GLU A 140 4.30 -0.41 17.45
CA GLU A 140 5.45 -0.76 16.62
C GLU A 140 5.07 -1.52 15.33
N THR A 141 3.84 -2.04 15.25
CA THR A 141 3.39 -2.90 14.14
C THR A 141 2.06 -2.43 13.54
N ILE A 142 1.96 -2.50 12.21
CA ILE A 142 0.71 -2.34 11.45
C ILE A 142 0.40 -3.68 10.78
N VAL A 143 -0.88 -4.04 10.74
CA VAL A 143 -1.39 -5.20 10.00
C VAL A 143 -2.04 -4.69 8.72
N TYR A 144 -1.80 -5.36 7.59
CA TYR A 144 -2.52 -5.08 6.35
C TYR A 144 -3.31 -6.30 5.92
N VAL A 145 -4.47 -6.06 5.33
CA VAL A 145 -5.33 -7.09 4.75
C VAL A 145 -5.58 -6.72 3.29
N ALA A 146 -5.23 -7.63 2.39
CA ALA A 146 -5.51 -7.52 0.96
C ALA A 146 -6.69 -8.44 0.62
N GLN A 147 -7.79 -7.87 0.13
CA GLN A 147 -9.03 -8.56 -0.25
C GLN A 147 -9.42 -8.26 -1.68
#